data_AF-A0A397UCQ3-F1
#
_entry.id   AF-A0A397UCQ3-F1
#
_cell.length_a   1.000
_cell.length_b   1.000
_cell.length_c   1.000
_cell.angle_alpha   90.00
_cell.angle_beta   90.00
_cell.angle_gamma   90.00
#
_symmetry.space_group_name_H-M   'P 1'
#
loop_
_entity.id
_entity.type
_entity.pdbx_description
1 polymer ?
#
loop_
_entity_poly.entity_id
_entity_poly.type
_entity_poly.pdbx_seq_one_letter_code
_entity_poly.pdbx_strand_id
1 'polypeptide(L)'
;MSEIVNGYPPYHDKPHNDFLAEQICSGERPEIKCEEVPQSLLNLMNQCLEDEPKKRPSAEKLVSKLRQHRKDIENKKANLYKEVKAVENSAKTLPARLIYKIHENASYKSTCLSKSLNSGIKIIYSKVINLQ
;
A
#
# COMPACT_ATOMS: atom_id res chain seq x y z
N MET A 1 3.96 1.00 3.20
CA MET A 1 4.03 2.38 2.68
C MET A 1 2.67 3.06 2.79
N SER A 2 1.59 2.49 2.24
CA SER A 2 0.23 3.06 2.37
C SER A 2 -0.19 3.30 3.82
N GLU A 3 0.11 2.39 4.74
CA GLU A 3 -0.20 2.57 6.18
C GLU A 3 0.41 3.82 6.80
N ILE A 4 1.67 4.12 6.47
CA ILE A 4 2.38 5.30 6.99
C ILE A 4 1.72 6.58 6.48
N VAL A 5 1.37 6.58 5.20
CA VAL A 5 0.81 7.73 4.49
C VAL A 5 -0.65 7.97 4.85
N ASN A 6 -1.44 6.91 4.89
CA ASN A 6 -2.85 6.96 5.23
C ASN A 6 -3.07 7.08 6.74
N GLY A 7 -2.08 6.73 7.58
CA GLY A 7 -2.18 6.74 9.04
C GLY A 7 -3.04 5.63 9.64
N TYR A 8 -3.45 4.64 8.83
CA TYR A 8 -4.21 3.46 9.26
C TYR A 8 -3.87 2.25 8.39
N PRO A 9 -4.00 1.03 8.92
CA PRO A 9 -3.64 -0.17 8.19
C PRO A 9 -4.61 -0.43 7.02
N PRO A 10 -4.14 -1.08 5.93
CA PRO A 10 -4.98 -1.44 4.80
C PRO A 10 -6.19 -2.29 5.22
N TYR A 11 -7.37 -1.95 4.70
CA TYR A 11 -8.62 -2.67 4.96
C TYR A 11 -9.09 -2.68 6.43
N HIS A 12 -8.64 -1.72 7.24
CA HIS A 12 -9.03 -1.57 8.66
C HIS A 12 -10.53 -1.59 8.93
N ASP A 13 -11.33 -1.13 7.97
CA ASP A 13 -12.77 -0.95 8.04
C ASP A 13 -13.57 -2.16 7.52
N LYS A 14 -12.89 -3.23 7.09
CA LYS A 14 -13.52 -4.44 6.53
C LYS A 14 -13.23 -5.68 7.38
N PRO A 15 -14.12 -6.69 7.40
CA PRO A 15 -13.81 -7.99 7.99
C PRO A 15 -12.67 -8.69 7.22
N HIS A 16 -11.73 -9.30 7.92
CA HIS A 16 -10.67 -10.11 7.31
C HIS A 16 -11.17 -11.54 7.10
N ASN A 17 -11.99 -11.73 6.06
CA ASN A 17 -12.60 -13.00 5.70
C ASN A 17 -12.26 -13.41 4.25
N ASP A 18 -12.80 -14.55 3.81
CA ASP A 18 -12.54 -15.10 2.48
C ASP A 18 -13.00 -14.19 1.36
N PHE A 19 -14.08 -13.44 1.56
CA PHE A 19 -14.57 -12.47 0.58
C PHE A 19 -13.55 -11.36 0.33
N LEU A 20 -12.99 -10.76 1.39
CA LEU A 20 -11.93 -9.77 1.23
C LEU A 20 -10.69 -10.38 0.55
N ALA A 21 -10.34 -11.62 0.88
CA ALA A 21 -9.23 -12.32 0.24
C ALA A 21 -9.48 -12.53 -1.27
N GLU A 22 -10.71 -12.90 -1.67
CA GLU A 22 -11.12 -13.01 -3.07
C GLU A 22 -11.00 -11.67 -3.81
N GLN A 23 -11.46 -10.57 -3.19
CA GLN A 23 -11.33 -9.25 -3.77
C GLN A 23 -9.86 -8.86 -4.01
N ILE A 24 -8.99 -9.09 -3.02
CA ILE A 24 -7.55 -8.82 -3.13
C ILE A 24 -6.92 -9.68 -4.24
N CYS A 25 -7.27 -10.97 -4.28
CA CYS A 25 -6.82 -11.87 -5.33
C CYS A 25 -7.33 -11.47 -6.71
N SER A 26 -8.50 -10.83 -6.80
CA SER A 26 -9.08 -10.29 -8.03
C SER A 26 -8.53 -8.92 -8.42
N GLY A 27 -7.59 -8.38 -7.65
CA GLY A 27 -6.90 -7.12 -7.99
C GLY A 27 -7.31 -5.93 -7.13
N GLU A 28 -8.16 -6.10 -6.11
CA GLU A 28 -8.40 -5.03 -5.14
C GLU A 28 -7.09 -4.68 -4.42
N ARG A 29 -6.79 -3.39 -4.31
CA ARG A 29 -5.59 -2.86 -3.64
C ARG A 29 -5.96 -1.76 -2.66
N PRO A 30 -5.15 -1.54 -1.61
CA PRO A 30 -5.38 -0.41 -0.72
C PRO A 30 -5.20 0.90 -1.48
N GLU A 31 -6.14 1.81 -1.33
CA GLU A 31 -6.05 3.15 -1.90
C GLU A 31 -5.09 4.02 -1.08
N ILE A 32 -4.30 4.86 -1.74
CA ILE A 32 -3.46 5.88 -1.09
C ILE A 32 -4.24 7.20 -1.16
N LYS A 33 -4.82 7.61 -0.02
CA LYS A 33 -5.77 8.74 0.04
C LYS A 33 -5.12 10.07 0.42
N CYS A 34 -3.82 10.09 0.69
CA CYS A 34 -3.13 11.30 1.13
C CYS A 34 -2.72 12.14 -0.08
N GLU A 35 -3.34 13.32 -0.22
CA GLU A 35 -2.99 14.33 -1.22
C GLU A 35 -1.64 15.01 -0.94
N GLU A 36 -1.11 14.85 0.28
CA GLU A 36 0.13 15.48 0.78
C GLU A 36 1.37 14.61 0.57
N VAL A 37 1.35 13.72 -0.43
CA VAL A 37 2.48 12.86 -0.78
C VAL A 37 3.17 13.42 -2.01
N PRO A 38 4.51 13.62 -2.00
CA PRO A 38 5.26 13.95 -3.21
C PRO A 38 4.94 12.97 -4.35
N GLN A 39 4.64 13.48 -5.53
CA GLN A 39 4.20 12.68 -6.68
C GLN A 39 5.18 11.54 -7.01
N SER A 40 6.48 11.80 -6.87
CA SER A 40 7.54 10.79 -7.04
C SER A 40 7.39 9.61 -6.08
N LEU A 41 7.02 9.85 -4.82
CA LEU A 41 6.77 8.81 -3.83
C LEU A 41 5.43 8.10 -4.07
N LEU A 42 4.38 8.85 -4.42
CA LEU A 42 3.08 8.29 -4.78
C LEU A 42 3.20 7.31 -5.96
N ASN A 43 3.93 7.69 -7.00
CA ASN A 43 4.19 6.83 -8.16
C ASN A 43 4.93 5.55 -7.78
N LEU A 44 5.91 5.63 -6.86
CA LEU A 44 6.65 4.46 -6.37
C LEU A 44 5.74 3.53 -5.55
N MET A 45 4.88 4.09 -4.71
CA MET A 45 3.92 3.32 -3.92
C MET A 45 2.89 2.62 -4.83
N ASN A 46 2.35 3.31 -5.83
CA ASN A 46 1.43 2.74 -6.81
C ASN A 46 2.08 1.60 -7.60
N GLN A 47 3.34 1.76 -8.03
CA GLN A 47 4.10 0.66 -8.67
C GLN A 47 4.22 -0.58 -7.78
N CYS A 48 4.30 -0.42 -6.46
CA CYS A 48 4.33 -1.56 -5.53
C CYS A 48 2.97 -2.25 -5.39
N LEU A 49 1.87 -1.54 -5.72
CA LEU A 49 0.50 -2.03 -5.63
C LEU A 49 -0.02 -2.62 -6.95
N GLU A 50 0.74 -2.52 -8.04
CA GLU A 50 0.39 -3.12 -9.35
C GLU A 50 -0.19 -4.53 -9.23
N ASP A 51 -1.30 -4.79 -9.93
CA ASP A 51 -1.95 -6.09 -9.84
C ASP A 51 -1.02 -7.19 -10.34
N GLU A 52 -0.44 -6.97 -11.52
CA GLU A 52 0.55 -7.85 -12.14
C GLU A 52 1.86 -7.89 -11.34
N PRO A 53 2.25 -9.06 -10.80
CA PRO A 53 3.48 -9.17 -10.00
C PRO A 53 4.75 -8.74 -10.76
N LYS A 54 4.78 -8.92 -12.09
CA LYS A 54 5.93 -8.56 -12.95
C LYS A 54 6.15 -7.05 -13.06
N LYS A 55 5.12 -6.24 -12.85
CA LYS A 55 5.20 -4.76 -12.88
C LYS A 55 5.70 -4.18 -11.54
N ARG A 56 5.68 -4.97 -10.47
CA ARG A 56 6.15 -4.54 -9.15
C ARG A 56 7.69 -4.44 -9.13
N PRO A 57 8.26 -3.42 -8.46
CA PRO A 57 9.70 -3.35 -8.27
C PRO A 57 10.17 -4.49 -7.34
N SER A 58 11.35 -5.04 -7.62
CA SER A 58 12.03 -5.90 -6.64
C SER A 58 12.40 -5.10 -5.39
N ALA A 59 12.61 -5.79 -4.26
CA ALA A 59 13.05 -5.16 -3.02
C ALA A 59 14.37 -4.37 -3.23
N GLU A 60 15.31 -4.91 -4.01
CA GLU A 60 16.57 -4.24 -4.36
C GLU A 60 16.34 -2.93 -5.15
N LYS A 61 15.50 -2.96 -6.18
CA LYS A 61 15.14 -1.77 -6.95
C LYS A 61 14.44 -0.73 -6.08
N LEU A 62 13.54 -1.17 -5.20
CA LEU A 62 12.82 -0.31 -4.28
C LEU A 62 13.77 0.39 -3.30
N VAL A 63 14.68 -0.37 -2.66
CA VAL A 63 15.71 0.19 -1.77
C VAL A 63 16.60 1.19 -2.51
N SER A 64 17.01 0.87 -3.73
CA SER A 64 17.84 1.76 -4.54
C SER A 64 17.12 3.09 -4.85
N LYS A 65 15.84 3.04 -5.26
CA LYS A 65 15.01 4.23 -5.49
C LYS A 65 14.85 5.06 -4.21
N LEU A 66 14.53 4.43 -3.08
CA LEU A 66 14.37 5.13 -1.80
C LEU A 66 15.67 5.77 -1.31
N ARG A 67 16.82 5.12 -1.51
CA ARG A 67 18.14 5.70 -1.22
C ARG A 67 18.43 6.91 -2.11
N GLN A 68 18.04 6.86 -3.38
CA GLN A 68 18.17 8.00 -4.29
C GLN A 68 17.27 9.15 -3.84
N HIS A 69 16.02 8.88 -3.52
CA HIS A 69 15.09 9.88 -2.99
C HIS A 69 15.62 10.58 -1.73
N ARG A 70 16.25 9.83 -0.81
CA ARG A 70 16.92 10.44 0.35
C ARG A 70 17.97 11.47 -0.04
N LYS A 71 18.78 11.19 -1.06
CA LYS A 71 19.77 12.16 -1.58
C LYS A 71 19.11 13.33 -2.30
N ASP A 72 18.05 13.06 -3.06
CA ASP A 72 17.34 14.08 -3.83
C ASP A 72 16.67 15.13 -2.93
N ILE A 73 16.22 14.75 -1.73
CA ILE A 73 15.66 15.68 -0.73
C ILE A 73 16.70 16.70 -0.24
N GLU A 74 17.99 16.39 -0.29
CA GLU A 74 19.05 17.33 0.09
C GLU A 74 19.48 18.21 -1.12
N ASN A 75 19.08 17.82 -2.33
CA ASN A 75 19.46 18.51 -3.57
C ASN A 75 18.34 19.46 -4.05
N LYS A 76 18.55 20.77 -3.85
CA LYS A 76 17.61 21.83 -4.27
C LYS A 76 17.23 21.81 -5.76
N LYS A 77 18.05 21.19 -6.61
CA LYS A 77 17.78 21.07 -8.06
C LYS A 77 16.90 19.86 -8.40
N ALA A 78 16.81 18.86 -7.53
CA ALA A 78 16.04 17.65 -7.78
C ALA A 78 14.53 17.94 -7.82
N ASN A 79 13.80 17.17 -8.62
CA ASN A 79 12.34 17.32 -8.72
C ASN A 79 11.66 16.97 -7.39
N LEU A 80 12.10 15.88 -6.74
CA LEU A 80 11.57 15.48 -5.44
C LEU A 80 11.70 16.57 -4.38
N TYR A 81 12.81 17.33 -4.37
CA TYR A 81 12.97 18.46 -3.45
C TYR A 81 11.86 19.50 -3.63
N LYS A 82 11.56 19.85 -4.89
CA LYS A 82 10.52 20.83 -5.22
C LYS A 82 9.13 20.32 -4.84
N GLU A 83 8.86 19.04 -5.08
CA GLU A 83 7.62 18.38 -4.67
C GLU A 83 7.43 18.43 -3.14
N VAL A 84 8.45 18.04 -2.38
CA VAL A 84 8.44 18.11 -0.90
C VAL A 84 8.22 19.54 -0.43
N LYS A 85 8.93 20.51 -1.00
CA LYS A 85 8.74 21.93 -0.66
C LYS A 85 7.34 22.44 -0.98
N ALA A 86 6.73 22.02 -2.09
CA ALA A 86 5.38 22.40 -2.42
C ALA A 86 4.37 21.87 -1.39
N VAL A 87 4.52 20.62 -0.96
CA VAL A 87 3.70 20.02 0.12
C VAL A 87 3.90 20.76 1.44
N GLU A 88 5.16 20.98 1.87
CA GLU A 88 5.47 21.71 3.11
C GLU A 88 4.84 23.11 3.13
N ASN A 89 4.91 23.84 2.01
CA ASN A 89 4.38 25.19 1.90
C ASN A 89 2.84 25.24 1.83
N SER A 90 2.19 24.12 1.47
CA SER A 90 0.72 24.03 1.43
C SER A 90 0.05 23.97 2.81
N ALA A 91 0.86 23.89 3.89
CA ALA A 91 0.47 24.09 5.28
C ALA A 91 -0.82 23.35 5.71
N LYS A 92 -0.96 22.09 5.29
CA LYS A 92 -1.84 21.13 5.97
C LYS A 92 -0.94 20.23 6.80
N THR A 93 -0.92 20.45 8.11
CA THR A 93 -0.36 19.48 9.05
C THR A 93 -1.06 18.14 8.81
N LEU A 94 -0.26 17.07 8.61
CA LEU A 94 -0.74 15.68 8.64
C LEU A 94 -1.83 15.57 9.71
N PRO A 95 -3.04 15.08 9.39
CA PRO A 95 -4.12 15.06 10.36
C PRO A 95 -3.63 14.35 11.62
N ALA A 96 -3.74 15.08 12.73
CA ALA A 96 -3.46 14.58 14.06
C ALA A 96 -4.01 13.16 14.20
N ARG A 97 -3.15 12.21 14.59
CA ARG A 97 -3.44 10.81 14.94
C ARG A 97 -4.84 10.37 14.46
N LEU A 98 -4.94 9.99 13.19
CA LEU A 98 -6.22 9.58 12.59
C LEU A 98 -6.92 8.59 13.52
N ILE A 99 -8.09 8.99 14.02
CA ILE A 99 -8.94 8.10 14.81
C ILE A 99 -9.61 7.18 13.80
N TYR A 100 -8.96 6.06 13.51
CA TYR A 100 -9.54 5.00 12.69
C TYR A 100 -10.11 3.91 13.58
N LYS A 101 -11.20 3.29 13.13
CA LYS A 101 -11.81 2.15 13.82
C LYS A 101 -11.44 0.88 13.08
N ILE A 102 -10.89 -0.09 13.81
CA ILE A 102 -10.65 -1.42 13.29
C ILE A 102 -11.98 -2.18 13.37
N HIS A 103 -12.40 -2.76 12.26
CA HIS A 103 -13.55 -3.66 12.20
C HIS A 103 -13.34 -4.83 13.18
N GLU A 104 -14.37 -5.25 13.92
CA GLU A 104 -14.23 -6.28 14.96
C GLU A 104 -13.65 -7.61 14.45
N ASN A 105 -13.97 -7.95 13.20
CA ASN A 105 -13.48 -9.13 12.48
C ASN A 105 -12.21 -8.87 11.65
N ALA A 106 -11.54 -7.72 11.82
CA ALA A 106 -10.24 -7.45 11.24
C ALA A 106 -9.13 -7.88 12.21
N SER A 107 -8.18 -8.67 11.72
CA SER A 107 -7.02 -9.11 12.50
C SER A 107 -5.72 -8.85 11.74
N TYR A 108 -4.82 -8.12 12.39
CA TYR A 108 -3.43 -7.87 11.94
C TYR A 108 -2.42 -8.73 12.69
N LYS A 109 -2.91 -9.68 13.49
CA LYS A 109 -2.09 -10.67 14.20
C LYS A 109 -2.02 -11.93 13.36
N SER A 110 -0.85 -12.56 13.36
CA SER A 110 -0.65 -13.84 12.70
C SER A 110 -1.59 -14.91 13.28
N THR A 111 -2.20 -15.69 12.41
CA THR A 111 -3.03 -16.84 12.77
C THR A 111 -2.47 -18.11 12.13
N CYS A 112 -2.70 -19.27 12.76
CA CYS A 112 -2.22 -20.54 12.23
C CYS A 112 -2.92 -20.87 10.91
N LEU A 113 -2.12 -21.12 9.87
CA LEU A 113 -2.56 -21.39 8.50
C LEU A 113 -3.55 -22.58 8.42
N SER A 114 -3.46 -23.55 9.33
CA SER A 114 -4.38 -24.70 9.42
C SER A 114 -5.86 -24.31 9.52
N LYS A 115 -6.19 -23.14 10.06
CA LYS A 115 -7.57 -22.64 10.14
C LYS A 115 -8.07 -21.96 8.87
N SER A 116 -7.16 -21.57 7.96
CA SER A 116 -7.45 -20.76 6.76
C SER A 116 -7.16 -21.46 5.42
N LEU A 117 -6.56 -22.66 5.44
CA LEU A 117 -6.16 -23.41 4.24
C LEU A 117 -7.32 -23.78 3.32
N ASN A 118 -8.49 -24.14 3.86
CA ASN A 118 -9.62 -24.59 3.04
C ASN A 118 -10.15 -23.48 2.12
N SER A 119 -10.07 -22.22 2.56
CA SER A 119 -10.52 -21.07 1.78
C SER A 119 -9.44 -20.54 0.85
N GLY A 120 -8.18 -20.44 1.32
CA GLY A 120 -7.06 -20.01 0.49
C GLY A 120 -6.82 -20.90 -0.74
N ILE A 121 -7.00 -22.22 -0.59
CA ILE A 121 -6.90 -23.17 -1.70
C ILE A 121 -7.99 -22.91 -2.76
N LYS A 122 -9.25 -22.68 -2.36
CA LYS A 122 -10.35 -22.36 -3.29
C LYS A 122 -10.08 -21.09 -4.11
N ILE A 123 -9.53 -20.06 -3.47
CA ILE A 123 -9.22 -18.77 -4.12
C ILE A 123 -8.09 -18.92 -5.15
N ILE A 124 -7.07 -19.72 -4.85
CA ILE A 124 -5.99 -19.99 -5.82
C ILE A 124 -6.55 -20.72 -7.04
N TYR A 125 -7.40 -21.74 -6.84
CA TYR A 125 -8.01 -22.48 -7.94
C TYR A 125 -8.93 -21.60 -8.80
N SER A 126 -9.73 -20.71 -8.21
CA SER A 126 -10.63 -19.83 -8.99
C SER A 126 -9.85 -18.86 -9.88
N LYS A 127 -8.70 -18.33 -9.43
CA LYS A 127 -7.86 -17.46 -10.26
C LYS A 127 -7.18 -18.22 -11.41
N VAL A 128 -6.75 -19.47 -11.17
CA VAL A 128 -6.14 -20.31 -12.23
C VAL A 128 -7.16 -20.72 -13.29
N ILE A 129 -8.39 -21.07 -12.87
CA ILE A 129 -9.45 -21.48 -13.80
C ILE A 129 -9.94 -20.32 -14.69
N ASN A 130 -10.01 -19.09 -14.15
CA ASN A 130 -10.47 -17.91 -14.91
C ASN A 130 -9.37 -17.27 -15.78
N LEU A 131 -8.17 -17.86 -15.87
CA LEU A 131 -7.06 -17.44 -16.74
C LEU A 131 -6.92 -18.33 -18.00
N GLN A 132 -7.86 -19.25 -18.25
CA GLN A 132 -8.01 -20.01 -19.50
C GLN A 132 -9.17 -19.45 -20.34
#